data_AF-A6KP38-F1
#
_entry.id   AF-A6KP38-F1
#
_cell.length_a   1.000
_cell.length_b   1.000
_cell.length_c   1.000
_cell.angle_alpha   90.00
_cell.angle_beta   90.00
_cell.angle_gamma   90.00
#
_symmetry.space_group_name_H-M   'P 1'
#
loop_
_entity.id
_entity.type
_entity.pdbx_description
1 polymer ?
#
loop_
_entity_poly.entity_id
_entity_poly.type
_entity_poly.pdbx_seq_one_letter_code
_entity_poly.pdbx_strand_id
1 'polypeptide(L)'
;MNHSYDFNQLHGPARVIVPFVTCGDLSAYDSDRTYSLDLDNGSEYKYTPPTQPPIAPPYQEACRLKKNGQLAKEFLPQECSIDRVDKLSQPLAIHTLLAPKVEDNEINCSS
;
A
#
# COMPACT_ATOMS: atom_id res chain seq x y z
N MET A 1 33.56 5.72 18.02
CA MET A 1 33.49 7.09 17.47
C MET A 1 32.90 7.98 18.54
N ASN A 2 33.65 8.96 19.08
CA ASN A 2 33.11 9.89 20.07
C ASN A 2 32.64 11.16 19.35
N HIS A 3 31.33 11.32 19.21
CA HIS A 3 30.74 12.55 18.70
C HIS A 3 30.64 13.58 19.85
N SER A 4 31.66 14.43 19.95
CA SER A 4 31.66 15.57 20.87
C SER A 4 30.77 16.69 20.31
N TYR A 5 29.49 16.68 20.66
CA TYR A 5 28.56 17.75 20.28
C TYR A 5 28.80 19.00 21.13
N ASP A 6 29.12 20.12 20.48
CA ASP A 6 29.23 21.42 21.12
C ASP A 6 27.85 22.10 21.18
N PHE A 7 27.19 21.97 22.33
CA PHE A 7 25.86 22.51 22.58
C PHE A 7 25.79 24.06 22.55
N ASN A 8 26.92 24.77 22.50
CA ASN A 8 26.93 26.23 22.38
C ASN A 8 26.55 26.72 20.98
N GLN A 9 26.57 25.84 19.97
CA GLN A 9 26.24 26.16 18.57
C GLN A 9 24.72 26.29 18.32
N LEU A 10 23.95 26.48 19.40
CA LEU A 10 22.49 26.34 19.52
C LEU A 10 21.76 27.65 19.87
N HIS A 11 22.19 28.78 19.28
CA HIS A 11 21.46 30.06 19.29
C HIS A 11 20.10 30.04 18.53
N GLY A 12 18.96 30.30 19.18
CA GLY A 12 17.62 30.44 18.57
C GLY A 12 16.51 29.76 19.37
N PRO A 13 15.21 30.05 19.16
CA PRO A 13 14.13 29.52 20.02
C PRO A 13 13.86 28.01 19.86
N ALA A 14 14.21 27.41 18.71
CA ALA A 14 13.95 25.99 18.41
C ALA A 14 15.14 25.06 18.73
N ARG A 15 15.92 25.39 19.76
CA ARG A 15 17.25 24.79 20.01
C ARG A 15 17.39 24.13 21.39
N VAL A 16 16.30 23.54 21.85
CA VAL A 16 16.25 22.64 23.00
C VAL A 16 16.33 21.20 22.51
N ILE A 17 17.35 20.46 22.93
CA ILE A 17 17.38 19.01 22.76
C ILE A 17 16.52 18.42 23.88
N VAL A 18 15.37 17.87 23.52
CA VAL A 18 14.50 17.19 24.48
C VAL A 18 15.16 15.86 24.89
N PRO A 19 15.40 15.60 26.18
CA PRO A 19 15.89 14.31 26.62
C PRO A 19 14.83 13.24 26.34
N PHE A 20 15.21 12.21 25.58
CA PHE A 20 14.37 11.06 25.29
C PHE A 20 15.02 9.78 25.84
N VAL A 21 14.19 8.79 26.16
CA VAL A 21 14.64 7.46 26.58
C VAL A 21 14.19 6.44 25.54
N THR A 22 15.14 5.66 25.03
CA THR A 22 14.87 4.49 24.20
C THR A 22 14.54 3.32 25.11
N CYS A 23 13.38 2.71 24.93
CA CYS A 23 12.95 1.55 25.69
C CYS A 23 13.04 0.30 24.81
N GLY A 24 13.71 -0.75 25.28
CA GLY A 24 13.89 -2.02 24.58
C GLY A 24 14.89 -2.91 25.29
N ASP A 25 14.87 -4.20 25.00
CA ASP A 25 15.92 -5.11 25.46
C ASP A 25 17.13 -5.04 24.53
N LEU A 26 18.33 -4.93 25.11
CA LEU A 26 19.59 -4.91 24.37
C LEU A 26 20.08 -6.32 24.00
N SER A 27 19.50 -7.38 24.57
CA SER A 27 19.76 -8.78 24.20
C SER A 27 18.79 -9.35 23.17
N ALA A 28 17.77 -8.60 22.78
CA ALA A 28 16.75 -9.03 21.82
C ALA A 28 17.28 -9.07 20.38
N TYR A 29 16.56 -9.81 19.53
CA TYR A 29 16.79 -9.80 18.09
C TYR A 29 16.46 -8.44 17.47
N ASP A 30 17.32 -8.03 16.54
CA ASP A 30 17.21 -6.81 15.74
C ASP A 30 16.24 -7.06 14.57
N SER A 31 15.11 -6.33 14.52
CA SER A 31 14.08 -6.53 13.49
C SER A 31 14.57 -6.29 12.07
N ASP A 32 15.66 -5.54 11.92
CA ASP A 32 16.21 -5.14 10.63
C ASP A 32 17.26 -6.14 10.13
N ARG A 33 17.47 -7.26 10.85
CA ARG A 33 18.39 -8.34 10.47
C ARG A 33 17.67 -9.60 10.04
N THR A 34 18.22 -10.23 9.00
CA THR A 34 17.94 -11.62 8.66
C THR A 34 18.80 -12.53 9.53
N TYR A 35 18.16 -13.47 10.24
CA TYR A 35 18.82 -14.50 11.04
C TYR A 35 18.52 -15.89 10.48
N SER A 36 19.41 -16.85 10.76
CA SER A 36 19.14 -18.26 10.51
C SER A 36 17.96 -18.76 11.36
N LEU A 37 17.20 -19.70 10.82
CA LEU A 37 16.14 -20.37 11.56
C LEU A 37 16.74 -21.54 12.36
N ASP A 38 16.58 -21.50 13.68
CA ASP A 38 16.90 -22.63 14.55
C ASP A 38 15.77 -23.66 14.47
N LEU A 39 15.92 -24.62 13.56
CA LEU A 39 14.93 -25.66 13.27
C LEU A 39 15.28 -26.96 14.00
N ASP A 40 14.31 -27.51 14.75
CA ASP A 40 14.48 -28.73 15.54
C ASP A 40 15.05 -29.88 14.69
N ASN A 41 16.19 -30.43 15.11
CA ASN A 41 16.87 -31.59 14.52
C ASN A 41 17.01 -31.59 12.98
N GLY A 42 17.15 -30.42 12.35
CA GLY A 42 17.29 -30.31 10.89
C GLY A 42 15.97 -30.50 10.14
N SER A 43 14.84 -30.24 10.80
CA SER A 43 13.53 -30.08 10.14
C SER A 43 13.57 -28.92 9.13
N GLU A 44 12.71 -28.98 8.11
CA GLU A 44 12.57 -27.93 7.10
C GLU A 44 11.58 -26.85 7.57
N TYR A 45 11.83 -25.59 7.22
CA TYR A 45 10.92 -24.50 7.53
C TYR A 45 9.59 -24.66 6.78
N LYS A 46 8.51 -24.87 7.53
CA LYS A 46 7.16 -24.95 6.97
C LYS A 46 6.50 -23.57 6.93
N TYR A 47 6.55 -22.92 5.75
CA TYR A 47 5.75 -21.72 5.49
C TYR A 47 4.27 -22.00 5.74
N THR A 48 3.61 -21.09 6.46
CA THR A 48 2.15 -21.09 6.65
C THR A 48 1.62 -19.79 6.08
N PRO A 49 0.63 -19.81 5.17
CA PRO A 49 0.06 -18.59 4.61
C PRO A 49 -0.66 -17.77 5.69
N PRO A 50 -0.75 -16.44 5.55
CA PRO A 50 -1.51 -15.61 6.48
C PRO A 50 -2.99 -16.04 6.48
N THR A 51 -3.62 -16.02 7.66
CA THR A 51 -5.02 -16.45 7.85
C THR A 51 -6.00 -15.67 6.96
N GLN A 52 -5.66 -14.43 6.63
CA GLN A 52 -6.35 -13.62 5.63
C GLN A 52 -5.33 -13.16 4.58
N PRO A 53 -5.51 -13.48 3.28
CA PRO A 53 -4.67 -12.92 2.23
C PRO A 53 -4.93 -11.40 2.09
N PRO A 54 -4.00 -10.64 1.48
CA PRO A 54 -4.26 -9.24 1.12
C PRO A 54 -5.56 -9.11 0.33
N ILE A 55 -6.40 -8.15 0.73
CA ILE A 55 -7.63 -7.84 0.00
C ILE A 55 -7.30 -7.27 -1.39
N ALA A 56 -8.25 -7.39 -2.32
CA ALA A 56 -8.16 -6.74 -3.61
C ALA A 56 -7.84 -5.24 -3.46
N PRO A 57 -6.88 -4.69 -4.23
CA PRO A 57 -6.54 -3.28 -4.10
C PRO A 57 -7.75 -2.41 -4.47
N PRO A 58 -8.03 -1.30 -3.76
CA PRO A 58 -9.19 -0.44 -4.03
C PRO A 58 -9.28 0.08 -5.48
N TYR A 59 -8.15 0.12 -6.18
CA TYR A 59 -8.02 0.54 -7.57
C TYR A 59 -8.06 -0.62 -8.59
N GLN A 60 -8.41 -1.85 -8.20
CA GLN A 60 -8.47 -3.01 -9.12
C GLN A 60 -9.32 -2.72 -10.36
N GLU A 61 -10.52 -2.15 -10.17
CA GLU A 61 -11.40 -1.77 -11.28
C GLU A 61 -10.83 -0.66 -12.14
N ALA A 62 -10.18 0.35 -11.54
CA ALA A 62 -9.49 1.40 -12.31
C ALA A 62 -8.35 0.83 -13.17
N CYS A 63 -7.59 -0.13 -12.64
CA CYS A 63 -6.58 -0.87 -13.39
C CYS A 63 -7.17 -1.69 -14.54
N ARG A 64 -8.31 -2.38 -14.31
CA ARG A 64 -9.03 -3.14 -15.34
C ARG A 64 -9.56 -2.22 -16.45
N LEU A 65 -10.23 -1.13 -16.08
CA LEU A 65 -10.74 -0.13 -17.02
C LEU A 65 -9.60 0.52 -17.83
N LYS A 66 -8.45 0.84 -17.20
CA LYS A 66 -7.27 1.36 -17.90
C LYS A 66 -6.71 0.36 -18.90
N LYS A 67 -6.53 -0.91 -18.52
CA LYS A 67 -6.06 -1.98 -19.43
C LYS A 67 -6.99 -2.16 -20.64
N ASN A 68 -8.29 -2.03 -20.43
CA ASN A 68 -9.31 -2.19 -21.47
C ASN A 68 -9.58 -0.92 -22.31
N GLY A 69 -8.90 0.21 -22.03
CA GLY A 69 -9.19 1.50 -22.67
C GLY A 69 -10.58 2.08 -22.33
N GLN A 70 -11.22 1.58 -21.27
CA GLN A 70 -12.56 1.93 -20.81
C GLN A 70 -12.56 3.09 -19.78
N LEU A 71 -11.38 3.57 -19.38
CA LEU A 71 -11.26 4.77 -18.55
C LEU A 71 -11.72 6.00 -19.37
N ALA A 72 -12.55 6.85 -18.77
CA ALA A 72 -12.97 8.10 -19.40
C ALA A 72 -11.75 8.91 -19.82
N LYS A 73 -11.66 9.22 -21.11
CA LYS A 73 -10.65 10.16 -21.62
C LYS A 73 -11.13 11.55 -21.24
N GLU A 74 -10.22 12.36 -20.70
CA GLU A 74 -10.49 13.77 -20.51
C GLU A 74 -10.72 14.40 -21.87
N PHE A 75 -11.96 14.84 -22.13
CA PHE A 75 -12.25 15.68 -23.27
C PHE A 75 -11.63 17.05 -22.98
N LEU A 76 -10.46 17.30 -23.56
CA LEU A 76 -9.96 18.67 -23.63
C LEU A 76 -11.05 19.52 -24.29
N PRO A 77 -11.42 20.69 -23.72
CA PRO A 77 -12.50 21.52 -24.23
C PRO A 77 -12.10 22.16 -25.56
N GLN A 78 -12.22 21.39 -26.64
CA GLN A 78 -12.17 21.87 -28.01
C GLN A 78 -13.52 22.48 -28.36
N GLU A 79 -13.69 23.72 -27.89
CA GLU A 79 -14.45 24.82 -28.48
C GLU A 79 -15.39 24.44 -29.66
N CYS A 80 -16.59 23.94 -29.32
CA CYS A 80 -17.70 23.79 -30.26
C CYS A 80 -19.01 24.23 -29.59
N SER A 81 -19.73 25.10 -30.29
CA SER A 81 -20.87 25.90 -29.85
C SER A 81 -21.96 25.16 -29.06
N ILE A 82 -22.49 25.84 -28.04
CA ILE A 82 -23.65 25.38 -27.27
C ILE A 82 -24.93 25.48 -28.11
N ASP A 83 -25.59 24.35 -28.33
CA ASP A 83 -27.04 24.30 -28.52
C ASP A 83 -27.66 23.24 -27.60
N ARG A 84 -28.80 23.59 -27.01
CA ARG A 84 -29.60 22.76 -26.08
C ARG A 84 -30.42 21.76 -26.92
N VAL A 85 -30.85 20.58 -26.49
CA VAL A 85 -31.36 20.04 -25.21
C VAL A 85 -31.00 18.53 -25.16
N ASP A 86 -30.99 17.80 -24.03
CA ASP A 86 -32.20 17.26 -23.43
C ASP A 86 -31.98 16.68 -22.02
N LYS A 87 -33.05 16.69 -21.21
CA LYS A 87 -33.03 16.24 -19.81
C LYS A 87 -33.66 14.86 -19.70
N LEU A 88 -32.86 13.81 -19.58
CA LEU A 88 -33.35 12.49 -19.16
C LEU A 88 -32.79 12.08 -17.79
N SER A 89 -33.62 12.29 -16.76
CA SER A 89 -33.38 11.73 -15.43
C SER A 89 -33.52 10.20 -15.51
N GLN A 90 -32.42 9.48 -15.26
CA GLN A 90 -32.47 8.02 -15.10
C GLN A 90 -32.41 7.65 -13.61
N PRO A 91 -33.24 6.70 -13.15
CA PRO A 91 -33.25 6.27 -11.76
C PRO A 91 -32.06 5.35 -11.45
N LEU A 92 -31.58 5.42 -10.21
CA LEU A 92 -30.48 4.58 -9.72
C LEU A 92 -30.93 3.12 -9.58
N ALA A 93 -30.57 2.28 -10.54
CA ALA A 93 -30.75 0.84 -10.43
C ALA A 93 -29.71 0.23 -9.47
N ILE A 94 -30.16 -0.29 -8.33
CA ILE A 94 -29.34 -1.11 -7.43
C ILE A 94 -28.99 -2.41 -8.17
N HIS A 95 -27.73 -2.58 -8.56
CA HIS A 95 -27.28 -3.83 -9.18
C HIS A 95 -27.26 -4.96 -8.15
N THR A 96 -28.14 -5.94 -8.34
CA THR A 96 -28.15 -7.21 -7.62
C THR A 96 -26.79 -7.92 -7.76
N LEU A 97 -26.22 -8.35 -6.64
CA LEU A 97 -24.97 -9.11 -6.61
C LEU A 97 -25.17 -10.49 -7.25
N LEU A 98 -24.61 -10.68 -8.45
CA LEU A 98 -24.34 -12.01 -8.99
C LEU A 98 -22.85 -12.30 -8.79
N ALA A 99 -22.54 -13.27 -7.93
CA ALA A 99 -21.15 -13.62 -7.62
C ALA A 99 -20.43 -14.20 -8.84
N PRO A 100 -19.27 -13.66 -9.26
CA PRO A 100 -18.42 -14.30 -10.25
C PRO A 100 -17.80 -15.57 -9.67
N LYS A 101 -17.62 -16.60 -10.49
CA LYS A 101 -16.82 -17.78 -10.12
C LYS A 101 -15.37 -17.37 -9.90
N VAL A 102 -14.72 -18.06 -8.95
CA VAL A 102 -13.28 -17.98 -8.76
C VAL A 102 -12.60 -18.71 -9.92
N GLU A 103 -11.69 -18.03 -10.62
CA GLU A 103 -10.68 -18.64 -11.47
C GLU A 103 -9.32 -18.31 -10.87
N ASP A 104 -8.64 -19.33 -10.36
CA ASP A 104 -7.34 -19.21 -9.69
C ASP A 104 -6.25 -18.98 -10.74
N ASN A 105 -5.74 -17.74 -10.84
CA ASN A 105 -4.61 -17.42 -11.70
C ASN A 105 -3.30 -17.47 -10.90
N GLU A 106 -2.54 -18.54 -11.11
CA GLU A 106 -1.26 -18.81 -10.46
C GLU A 106 -0.23 -17.69 -10.75
N ILE A 107 0.28 -17.05 -9.69
CA ILE A 107 1.29 -16.00 -9.80
C ILE A 107 2.66 -16.64 -9.61
N ASN A 108 3.33 -16.94 -10.73
CA ASN A 108 4.72 -17.39 -10.71
C ASN A 108 5.66 -16.19 -10.51
N CYS A 109 6.33 -16.14 -9.35
CA CYS A 109 7.44 -15.23 -9.08
C CYS A 109 8.76 -16.01 -9.11
N SER A 110 9.47 -15.95 -10.24
CA SER A 110 10.86 -16.42 -10.32
C SER A 110 11.79 -15.51 -9.51
N SER A 111 12.74 -16.11 -8.79
CA SER A 111 13.84 -15.43 -8.08
C SER A 111 14.98 -15.03 -9.03
#